data_AF-A0A832A1B4-F1
#
_entry.id   AF-A0A832A1B4-F1
#
_cell.length_a   1.000
_cell.length_b   1.000
_cell.length_c   1.000
_cell.angle_alpha   90.00
_cell.angle_beta   90.00
_cell.angle_gamma   90.00
#
_symmetry.space_group_name_H-M   'P 1'
#
loop_
_entity.id
_entity.type
_entity.pdbx_description
1 polymer ?
#
loop_
_entity_poly.entity_id
_entity_poly.type
_entity_poly.pdbx_seq_one_letter_code
_entity_poly.pdbx_strand_id
1 'polypeptide(L)'
;MPTLDDARTIGNAIAEALKPEAVILFGSVAKSGFGHDLDFLIVAEDQDEALPRVSMILESFYQKWAIDYFVVSSQWLRAAFRKGSPFLRMVQREGKVLFMKDSLAQWISHAREELSEAEYLRAGGFCRGACYHAQQAVEKGLKAALLERGWELERIHSVRRLMVLARDYGLRLDLHEEDVDFLDSIYRSRYPADEGLLPLGVPTEQDARRALDAARSILRQLRIVE
;
A
#
# COMPACT_ATOMS: atom_id res chain seq x y z
N MET A 1 -23.16 17.23 8.38
CA MET A 1 -21.73 17.01 8.71
C MET A 1 -21.19 16.08 7.66
N PRO A 2 -20.12 16.44 6.94
CA PRO A 2 -19.50 15.54 5.99
C PRO A 2 -18.96 14.29 6.68
N THR A 3 -19.02 13.17 5.95
CA THR A 3 -18.53 11.85 6.35
C THR A 3 -17.33 11.42 5.49
N LEU A 4 -16.71 10.29 5.86
CA LEU A 4 -15.65 9.69 5.05
C LEU A 4 -16.14 9.28 3.64
N ASP A 5 -17.40 8.89 3.49
CA ASP A 5 -17.95 8.51 2.17
C ASP A 5 -18.19 9.74 1.29
N ASP A 6 -18.57 10.88 1.89
CA ASP A 6 -18.63 12.16 1.18
C ASP A 6 -17.23 12.56 0.70
N ALA A 7 -16.22 12.42 1.56
CA ALA A 7 -14.82 12.70 1.21
C ALA A 7 -14.33 11.82 0.05
N ARG A 8 -14.64 10.51 0.07
CA ARG A 8 -14.32 9.58 -1.03
C ARG A 8 -14.97 9.99 -2.34
N THR A 9 -16.24 10.41 -2.30
CA THR A 9 -16.97 10.88 -3.48
C THR A 9 -16.26 12.07 -4.13
N ILE A 10 -15.87 13.07 -3.34
CA ILE A 10 -15.13 14.24 -3.83
C ILE A 10 -13.72 13.85 -4.31
N GLY A 11 -13.03 13.00 -3.55
CA GLY A 11 -11.70 12.49 -3.92
C GLY A 11 -11.71 11.79 -5.27
N ASN A 12 -12.73 10.99 -5.57
CA ASN A 12 -12.91 10.32 -6.86
C ASN A 12 -13.15 11.33 -7.99
N ALA A 13 -14.00 12.34 -7.77
CA ALA A 13 -14.24 13.40 -8.76
C ALA A 13 -12.94 14.17 -9.10
N ILE A 14 -12.12 14.49 -8.10
CA ILE A 14 -10.79 15.09 -8.30
C ILE A 14 -9.90 14.13 -9.08
N ALA A 15 -9.84 12.86 -8.68
CA ALA A 15 -8.98 11.86 -9.31
C ALA A 15 -9.31 11.65 -10.79
N GLU A 16 -10.59 11.53 -11.14
CA GLU A 16 -11.05 11.32 -12.52
C GLU A 16 -10.76 12.53 -13.42
N ALA A 17 -11.05 13.73 -12.93
CA ALA A 17 -10.95 14.95 -13.73
C ALA A 17 -9.53 15.51 -13.83
N LEU A 18 -8.72 15.38 -12.78
CA LEU A 18 -7.38 15.97 -12.71
C LEU A 18 -6.26 14.95 -12.95
N LYS A 19 -6.49 13.66 -12.64
CA LYS A 19 -5.44 12.63 -12.61
C LYS A 19 -4.18 13.07 -11.83
N PRO A 20 -4.34 13.55 -10.58
CA PRO A 20 -3.23 14.03 -9.76
C PRO A 20 -2.27 12.89 -9.39
N GLU A 21 -1.12 13.18 -8.77
CA GLU A 21 -0.27 12.15 -8.17
C GLU A 21 -0.92 11.53 -6.92
N ALA A 22 -1.62 12.33 -6.10
CA ALA A 22 -2.35 11.84 -4.94
C ALA A 22 -3.48 12.80 -4.50
N VAL A 23 -4.50 12.25 -3.85
CA VAL A 23 -5.52 12.99 -3.10
C VAL A 23 -5.58 12.42 -1.69
N ILE A 24 -5.36 13.26 -0.70
CA ILE A 24 -5.27 12.87 0.71
C ILE A 24 -6.27 13.70 1.50
N LEU A 25 -7.19 13.05 2.20
CA LEU A 25 -8.04 13.68 3.20
C LEU A 25 -7.25 13.83 4.50
N PHE A 26 -7.31 14.98 5.15
CA PHE A 26 -6.79 15.15 6.50
C PHE A 26 -7.81 15.85 7.41
N GLY A 27 -7.41 16.16 8.64
CA GLY A 27 -8.28 16.87 9.58
C GLY A 27 -9.33 15.98 10.25
N SER A 28 -10.45 16.62 10.63
CA SER A 28 -11.45 16.04 11.54
C SER A 28 -12.11 14.77 10.99
N VAL A 29 -12.52 14.81 9.72
CA VAL A 29 -13.17 13.68 9.02
C VAL A 29 -12.19 12.52 8.82
N ALA A 30 -10.92 12.80 8.50
CA ALA A 30 -9.90 11.74 8.39
C ALA A 30 -9.69 11.03 9.73
N LYS A 31 -9.69 11.78 10.84
CA LYS A 31 -9.45 11.23 12.18
C LYS A 31 -10.65 10.46 12.75
N SER A 32 -11.86 10.99 12.60
CA SER A 32 -13.05 10.53 13.34
C SER A 32 -14.14 9.93 12.45
N GLY A 33 -13.99 9.98 11.12
CA GLY A 33 -14.96 9.50 10.14
C GLY A 33 -16.09 10.50 9.82
N PHE A 34 -16.24 11.56 10.61
CA PHE A 34 -17.16 12.68 10.39
C PHE A 34 -16.56 13.97 10.97
N GLY A 35 -17.07 15.13 10.53
CA GLY A 35 -16.49 16.43 10.90
C GLY A 35 -17.35 17.61 10.47
N HIS A 36 -16.79 18.81 10.56
CA HIS A 36 -17.46 20.05 10.17
C HIS A 36 -17.16 20.45 8.72
N ASP A 37 -15.94 20.14 8.28
CA ASP A 37 -15.30 20.52 7.04
C ASP A 37 -14.56 19.32 6.42
N LEU A 38 -14.21 19.45 5.14
CA LEU A 38 -13.41 18.48 4.41
C LEU A 38 -12.10 19.12 3.97
N ASP A 39 -10.99 18.65 4.54
CA ASP A 39 -9.65 19.13 4.22
C ASP A 39 -8.92 18.19 3.25
N PHE A 40 -8.54 18.68 2.07
CA PHE A 40 -7.82 17.91 1.06
C PHE A 40 -6.40 18.41 0.81
N LEU A 41 -5.45 17.49 0.75
CA LEU A 41 -4.12 17.73 0.17
C LEU A 41 -4.06 17.01 -1.17
N ILE A 42 -3.93 17.78 -2.25
CA ILE A 42 -3.88 17.30 -3.62
C ILE A 42 -2.45 17.49 -4.13
N VAL A 43 -1.81 16.40 -4.50
CA VAL A 43 -0.44 16.40 -5.03
C VAL A 43 -0.54 16.27 -6.54
N ALA A 44 -0.06 17.26 -7.28
CA ALA A 44 -0.06 17.26 -8.74
C ALA A 44 1.34 17.52 -9.28
N GLU A 45 1.61 17.14 -10.53
CA GLU A 45 2.92 17.40 -11.15
C GLU A 45 3.14 18.90 -11.34
N ASP A 46 2.15 19.58 -11.92
CA ASP A 46 2.08 21.04 -12.05
C ASP A 46 0.97 21.58 -11.15
N GLN A 47 1.37 22.29 -10.09
CA GLN A 47 0.43 22.88 -9.13
C GLN A 47 -0.35 24.06 -9.71
N ASP A 48 0.26 24.83 -10.61
CA ASP A 48 -0.31 26.07 -11.13
C ASP A 48 -1.37 25.76 -12.19
N GLU A 49 -1.18 24.68 -12.96
CA GLU A 49 -2.22 24.13 -13.85
C GLU A 49 -3.37 23.44 -13.05
N ALA A 50 -3.02 22.71 -11.99
CA ALA A 50 -3.98 21.93 -11.22
C ALA A 50 -4.94 22.80 -10.38
N LEU A 51 -4.44 23.87 -9.77
CA LEU A 51 -5.19 24.72 -8.85
C LEU A 51 -6.54 25.24 -9.41
N PRO A 52 -6.61 25.89 -10.61
CA PRO A 52 -7.87 26.37 -11.14
C PRO A 52 -8.83 25.22 -11.47
N ARG A 53 -8.32 24.06 -11.92
CA ARG A 53 -9.13 22.89 -12.24
C ARG A 53 -9.77 22.29 -11.00
N VAL A 54 -9.02 22.18 -9.89
CA VAL A 54 -9.56 21.75 -8.59
C VAL A 54 -10.69 22.67 -8.15
N SER A 55 -10.50 23.99 -8.25
CA SER A 55 -11.53 24.96 -7.90
C SER A 55 -12.83 24.68 -8.66
N MET A 56 -12.76 24.52 -9.98
CA MET A 56 -13.92 24.23 -10.83
C MET A 56 -14.62 22.90 -10.47
N ILE A 57 -13.85 21.85 -10.17
CA ILE A 57 -14.42 20.55 -9.76
C ILE A 57 -15.20 20.70 -8.46
N LEU A 58 -14.66 21.46 -7.51
CA LEU A 58 -15.24 21.65 -6.18
C LEU A 58 -16.45 22.59 -6.13
N GLU A 59 -16.67 23.43 -7.16
CA GLU A 59 -17.81 24.36 -7.24
C GLU A 59 -19.16 23.68 -6.97
N SER A 60 -19.37 22.50 -7.54
CA SER A 60 -20.62 21.73 -7.38
C SER A 60 -20.80 21.15 -5.97
N PHE A 61 -19.73 21.06 -5.17
CA PHE A 61 -19.74 20.47 -3.84
C PHE A 61 -19.84 21.50 -2.71
N TYR A 62 -19.43 22.75 -2.94
CA TYR A 62 -19.51 23.83 -1.93
C TYR A 62 -20.94 24.12 -1.47
N GLN A 63 -21.95 23.81 -2.29
CA GLN A 63 -23.36 23.94 -1.88
C GLN A 63 -23.74 22.98 -0.75
N LYS A 64 -23.02 21.86 -0.62
CA LYS A 64 -23.30 20.81 0.35
C LYS A 64 -22.34 20.86 1.54
N TRP A 65 -21.06 21.11 1.28
CA TRP A 65 -19.99 20.95 2.27
C TRP A 65 -19.04 22.13 2.30
N ALA A 66 -18.55 22.46 3.50
CA ALA A 66 -17.37 23.29 3.65
C ALA A 66 -16.14 22.47 3.27
N ILE A 67 -15.35 22.95 2.31
CA ILE A 67 -14.21 22.23 1.75
C ILE A 67 -13.01 23.16 1.74
N ASP A 68 -11.91 22.73 2.34
CA ASP A 68 -10.62 23.40 2.28
C ASP A 68 -9.62 22.49 1.57
N TYR A 69 -8.72 23.08 0.77
CA TYR A 69 -7.76 22.28 0.02
C TYR A 69 -6.42 22.98 -0.20
N PHE A 70 -5.37 22.16 -0.29
CA PHE A 70 -4.04 22.56 -0.73
C PHE A 70 -3.68 21.79 -1.99
N VAL A 71 -3.27 22.51 -3.05
CA VAL A 71 -2.65 21.90 -4.23
C VAL A 71 -1.15 22.17 -4.16
N VAL A 72 -0.36 21.11 -4.22
CA VAL A 72 1.10 21.20 -4.11
C VAL A 72 1.78 20.29 -5.12
N SER A 73 2.99 20.65 -5.53
CA SER A 73 3.81 19.73 -6.31
C SER A 73 4.48 18.66 -5.46
N SER A 74 4.77 17.50 -6.04
CA SER A 74 5.54 16.45 -5.37
C SER A 74 6.95 16.92 -4.99
N GLN A 75 7.54 17.82 -5.77
CA GLN A 75 8.81 18.47 -5.45
C GLN A 75 8.70 19.36 -4.19
N TRP A 76 7.66 20.19 -4.12
CA TRP A 76 7.41 21.02 -2.93
C TRP A 76 7.16 20.16 -1.69
N LEU A 77 6.34 19.11 -1.82
CA LEU A 77 6.02 18.19 -0.73
C LEU A 77 7.28 17.56 -0.14
N ARG A 78 8.19 17.04 -1.00
CA ARG A 78 9.49 16.48 -0.60
C ARG A 78 10.39 17.51 0.08
N ALA A 79 10.40 18.75 -0.40
CA ALA A 79 11.18 19.82 0.20
C ALA A 79 10.66 20.22 1.58
N ALA A 80 9.34 20.40 1.72
CA ALA A 80 8.68 20.73 2.98
C ALA A 80 8.81 19.60 4.01
N PHE A 81 8.75 18.33 3.58
CA PHE A 81 8.95 17.18 4.46
C PHE A 81 10.36 17.16 5.05
N ARG A 82 11.39 17.36 4.22
CA ARG A 82 12.80 17.42 4.66
C ARG A 82 13.09 18.56 5.64
N LYS A 83 12.35 19.66 5.53
CA LYS A 83 12.43 20.79 6.48
C LYS A 83 11.64 20.55 7.77
N GLY A 84 10.99 19.40 7.92
CA GLY A 84 10.19 19.08 9.10
C GLY A 84 8.93 19.95 9.20
N SER A 85 8.19 20.11 8.11
CA SER A 85 6.90 20.81 8.12
C SER A 85 5.94 20.23 9.18
N PRO A 86 5.47 21.04 10.16
CA PRO A 86 4.46 20.59 11.13
C PRO A 86 3.16 20.14 10.46
N PHE A 87 2.76 20.83 9.39
CA PHE A 87 1.60 20.48 8.58
C PHE A 87 1.72 19.07 8.01
N LEU A 88 2.86 18.73 7.39
CA LEU A 88 3.05 17.39 6.83
C LEU A 88 3.15 16.30 7.91
N ARG A 89 3.67 16.62 9.10
CA ARG A 89 3.62 15.69 10.24
C ARG A 89 2.18 15.39 10.67
N MET A 90 1.30 16.39 10.65
CA MET A 90 -0.13 16.20 10.94
C MET A 90 -0.78 15.33 9.87
N VAL A 91 -0.56 15.65 8.58
CA VAL A 91 -1.10 14.85 7.46
C VAL A 91 -0.60 13.40 7.53
N GLN A 92 0.67 13.16 7.90
CA GLN A 92 1.19 11.80 8.08
C GLN A 92 0.54 11.03 9.23
N ARG A 93 0.16 11.72 10.31
CA ARG A 93 -0.44 11.09 11.49
C ARG A 93 -1.92 10.77 11.29
N GLU A 94 -2.65 11.66 10.62
CA GLU A 94 -4.12 11.64 10.59
C GLU A 94 -4.70 11.45 9.19
N GLY A 95 -3.89 11.65 8.15
CA GLY A 95 -4.34 11.64 6.77
C GLY A 95 -4.78 10.27 6.28
N LYS A 96 -5.80 10.27 5.41
CA LYS A 96 -6.27 9.11 4.66
C LYS A 96 -6.07 9.36 3.18
N VAL A 97 -5.28 8.52 2.54
CA VAL A 97 -5.11 8.54 1.08
C VAL A 97 -6.43 8.11 0.45
N LEU A 98 -7.06 9.01 -0.31
CA LEU A 98 -8.28 8.72 -1.08
C LEU A 98 -7.93 8.26 -2.49
N PHE A 99 -6.85 8.78 -3.06
CA PHE A 99 -6.35 8.41 -4.37
C PHE A 99 -4.82 8.52 -4.41
N MET A 100 -4.18 7.61 -5.13
CA MET A 100 -2.75 7.71 -5.46
C MET A 100 -2.51 7.14 -6.85
N LYS A 101 -1.90 7.94 -7.72
CA LYS A 101 -1.51 7.55 -9.07
C LYS A 101 -0.52 6.41 -9.02
N ASP A 102 -0.67 5.48 -9.94
CA ASP A 102 0.22 4.32 -10.11
C ASP A 102 0.37 3.47 -8.83
N SER A 103 -0.63 3.46 -7.95
CA SER A 103 -0.62 2.64 -6.74
C SER A 103 -0.32 1.18 -7.06
N LEU A 104 -0.93 0.63 -8.11
CA LEU A 104 -0.66 -0.72 -8.61
C LEU A 104 0.81 -0.92 -9.03
N ALA A 105 1.38 0.02 -9.80
CA ALA A 105 2.78 -0.08 -10.23
C ALA A 105 3.75 -0.01 -9.03
N GLN A 106 3.43 0.79 -8.00
CA GLN A 106 4.19 0.82 -6.76
C GLN A 106 4.08 -0.50 -5.98
N TRP A 107 2.90 -1.13 -5.91
CA TRP A 107 2.76 -2.47 -5.32
C TRP A 107 3.61 -3.52 -6.04
N ILE A 108 3.62 -3.48 -7.38
CA ILE A 108 4.46 -4.35 -8.21
C ILE A 108 5.95 -4.06 -7.97
N SER A 109 6.38 -2.79 -7.93
CA SER A 109 7.77 -2.41 -7.64
C SER A 109 8.20 -2.91 -6.28
N HIS A 110 7.40 -2.66 -5.24
CA HIS A 110 7.72 -3.13 -3.89
C HIS A 110 7.76 -4.66 -3.80
N ALA A 111 6.90 -5.39 -4.51
CA ALA A 111 6.97 -6.85 -4.54
C ALA A 111 8.28 -7.36 -5.17
N ARG A 112 8.79 -6.68 -6.20
CA ARG A 112 10.10 -6.98 -6.82
C ARG A 112 11.26 -6.63 -5.89
N GLU A 113 11.19 -5.48 -5.24
CA GLU A 113 12.20 -5.04 -4.27
C GLU A 113 12.32 -6.03 -3.10
N GLU A 114 11.19 -6.48 -2.54
CA GLU A 114 11.17 -7.50 -1.49
C GLU A 114 11.82 -8.83 -1.93
N LEU A 115 11.57 -9.26 -3.18
CA LEU A 115 12.22 -10.47 -3.71
C LEU A 115 13.74 -10.27 -3.81
N SER A 116 14.18 -9.12 -4.33
CA SER A 116 15.60 -8.77 -4.45
C SER A 116 16.29 -8.68 -3.08
N GLU A 117 15.64 -8.05 -2.10
CA GLU A 117 16.11 -7.98 -0.71
C GLU A 117 16.22 -9.38 -0.09
N ALA A 118 15.24 -10.25 -0.32
CA ALA A 118 15.28 -11.63 0.14
C ALA A 118 16.47 -12.41 -0.46
N GLU A 119 16.73 -12.24 -1.77
CA GLU A 119 17.87 -12.84 -2.46
C GLU A 119 19.20 -12.36 -1.89
N TYR A 120 19.34 -11.05 -1.67
CA TYR A 120 20.53 -10.43 -1.09
C TYR A 120 20.79 -10.92 0.34
N LEU A 121 19.75 -10.97 1.18
CA LEU A 121 19.84 -11.43 2.56
C LEU A 121 20.22 -12.90 2.65
N ARG A 122 19.67 -13.75 1.76
CA ARG A 122 20.08 -15.16 1.68
C ARG A 122 21.56 -15.28 1.33
N ALA A 123 22.02 -14.55 0.31
CA ALA A 123 23.43 -14.56 -0.08
C ALA A 123 24.37 -14.10 1.06
N GLY A 124 23.90 -13.19 1.92
CA GLY A 124 24.60 -12.75 3.13
C GLY A 124 24.47 -13.67 4.35
N GLY A 125 23.76 -14.80 4.24
CA GLY A 125 23.51 -15.73 5.35
C GLY A 125 22.44 -15.28 6.36
N PHE A 126 21.72 -14.19 6.08
CA PHE A 126 20.65 -13.65 6.91
C PHE A 126 19.31 -14.36 6.64
N CYS A 127 19.27 -15.67 6.91
CA CYS A 127 18.15 -16.55 6.55
C CYS A 127 16.79 -16.09 7.08
N ARG A 128 16.75 -15.54 8.31
CA ARG A 128 15.52 -14.96 8.89
C ARG A 128 15.00 -13.79 8.06
N GLY A 129 15.90 -12.89 7.67
CA GLY A 129 15.55 -11.75 6.82
C GLY A 129 15.08 -12.22 5.43
N ALA A 130 15.81 -13.17 4.83
CA ALA A 130 15.43 -13.75 3.55
C ALA A 130 14.02 -14.34 3.56
N CYS A 131 13.67 -15.13 4.59
CA CYS A 131 12.32 -15.68 4.75
C CYS A 131 11.26 -14.57 4.88
N TYR A 132 11.51 -13.57 5.72
CA TYR A 132 10.59 -12.44 5.93
C TYR A 132 10.31 -11.67 4.62
N HIS A 133 11.37 -11.28 3.91
CA HIS A 133 11.24 -10.52 2.68
C HIS A 133 10.62 -11.36 1.55
N ALA A 134 10.87 -12.67 1.50
CA ALA A 134 10.19 -13.57 0.57
C ALA A 134 8.68 -13.64 0.83
N GLN A 135 8.25 -13.71 2.10
CA GLN A 135 6.83 -13.65 2.46
C GLN A 135 6.21 -12.29 2.08
N GLN A 136 6.93 -11.18 2.32
CA GLN A 136 6.46 -9.84 1.95
C GLN A 136 6.33 -9.67 0.43
N ALA A 137 7.24 -10.25 -0.36
CA ALA A 137 7.14 -10.31 -1.81
C ALA A 137 5.83 -10.99 -2.26
N VAL A 138 5.51 -12.15 -1.69
CA VAL A 138 4.24 -12.86 -1.96
C VAL A 138 3.03 -12.01 -1.58
N GLU A 139 3.02 -11.46 -0.35
CA GLU A 139 1.92 -10.65 0.16
C GLU A 139 1.64 -9.44 -0.75
N LYS A 140 2.69 -8.69 -1.13
CA LYS A 140 2.57 -7.51 -1.98
C LYS A 140 2.17 -7.86 -3.41
N GLY A 141 2.72 -8.94 -3.96
CA GLY A 141 2.36 -9.43 -5.29
C GLY A 141 0.88 -9.82 -5.38
N LEU A 142 0.38 -10.60 -4.41
CA LEU A 142 -1.03 -10.98 -4.36
C LEU A 142 -1.96 -9.77 -4.22
N LYS A 143 -1.60 -8.81 -3.36
CA LYS A 143 -2.36 -7.56 -3.21
C LYS A 143 -2.37 -6.72 -4.49
N ALA A 144 -1.25 -6.63 -5.20
CA ALA A 144 -1.21 -5.97 -6.50
C ALA A 144 -2.21 -6.60 -7.47
N ALA A 145 -2.20 -7.93 -7.59
CA ALA A 145 -3.06 -8.65 -8.51
C ALA A 145 -4.57 -8.54 -8.16
N LEU A 146 -4.89 -8.47 -6.86
CA LEU A 146 -6.23 -8.22 -6.35
C LEU A 146 -6.69 -6.78 -6.64
N LEU A 147 -5.84 -5.79 -6.38
CA LEU A 147 -6.12 -4.38 -6.67
C LEU A 147 -6.38 -4.14 -8.16
N GLU A 148 -5.61 -4.79 -9.04
CA GLU A 148 -5.84 -4.76 -10.49
C GLU A 148 -7.25 -5.24 -10.88
N ARG A 149 -7.87 -6.09 -10.05
CA ARG A 149 -9.19 -6.69 -10.26
C ARG A 149 -10.30 -6.01 -9.46
N GLY A 150 -10.03 -4.81 -8.94
CA GLY A 150 -11.03 -4.00 -8.24
C GLY A 150 -11.29 -4.43 -6.80
N TRP A 151 -10.42 -5.24 -6.19
CA TRP A 151 -10.48 -5.50 -4.76
C TRP A 151 -10.14 -4.23 -3.96
N GLU A 152 -10.87 -3.96 -2.88
CA GLU A 152 -10.53 -2.89 -1.94
C GLU A 152 -9.45 -3.36 -0.97
N LEU A 153 -8.39 -2.56 -0.79
CA LEU A 153 -7.27 -2.93 0.07
C LEU A 153 -7.69 -3.15 1.53
N GLU A 154 -7.63 -4.39 1.99
CA GLU A 154 -7.80 -4.74 3.41
C GLU A 154 -6.45 -5.04 4.09
N ARG A 155 -6.42 -4.87 5.42
CA ARG A 155 -5.25 -5.20 6.25
C ARG A 155 -5.17 -6.71 6.51
N ILE A 156 -4.84 -7.47 5.46
CA ILE A 156 -4.64 -8.93 5.50
C ILE A 156 -3.15 -9.23 5.31
N HIS A 157 -2.64 -10.18 6.08
CA HIS A 157 -1.23 -10.58 6.04
C HIS A 157 -1.02 -12.09 5.82
N SER A 158 -2.10 -12.88 5.89
CA SER A 158 -2.06 -14.31 5.58
C SER A 158 -2.08 -14.51 4.07
N VAL A 159 -1.04 -15.17 3.57
CA VAL A 159 -0.90 -15.69 2.20
C VAL A 159 -2.06 -16.62 1.90
N ARG A 160 -2.44 -17.51 2.82
CA ARG A 160 -3.60 -18.42 2.64
C ARG A 160 -4.87 -17.63 2.34
N ARG A 161 -5.18 -16.60 3.12
CA ARG A 161 -6.37 -15.77 2.92
C ARG A 161 -6.30 -14.98 1.62
N LEU A 162 -5.14 -14.44 1.27
CA LEU A 162 -4.94 -13.73 0.01
C LEU A 162 -5.07 -14.65 -1.21
N MET A 163 -4.63 -15.90 -1.12
CA MET A 163 -4.79 -16.91 -2.18
C MET A 163 -6.26 -17.28 -2.40
N VAL A 164 -7.05 -17.41 -1.31
CA VAL A 164 -8.51 -17.62 -1.42
C VAL A 164 -9.17 -16.43 -2.10
N LEU A 165 -8.88 -15.20 -1.66
CA LEU A 165 -9.39 -13.99 -2.30
C LEU A 165 -8.97 -13.92 -3.78
N ALA A 166 -7.71 -14.24 -4.10
CA ALA A 166 -7.23 -14.25 -5.47
C ALA A 166 -8.08 -15.18 -6.34
N ARG A 167 -8.43 -16.37 -5.83
CA ARG A 167 -9.34 -17.31 -6.51
C ARG A 167 -10.74 -16.73 -6.72
N ASP A 168 -11.30 -16.08 -5.71
CA ASP A 168 -12.62 -15.45 -5.79
C ASP A 168 -12.65 -14.32 -6.84
N TYR A 169 -11.51 -13.64 -7.04
CA TYR A 169 -11.30 -12.63 -8.08
C TYR A 169 -10.81 -13.24 -9.42
N GLY A 170 -10.88 -14.56 -9.59
CA GLY A 170 -10.60 -15.24 -10.85
C GLY A 170 -9.11 -15.49 -11.16
N LEU A 171 -8.20 -15.31 -10.20
CA LEU A 171 -6.80 -15.72 -10.31
C LEU A 171 -6.65 -17.20 -9.98
N ARG A 172 -6.04 -17.95 -10.89
CA ARG A 172 -5.65 -19.35 -10.65
C ARG A 172 -4.16 -19.39 -10.38
N LEU A 173 -3.82 -19.34 -9.11
CA LEU A 173 -2.45 -19.45 -8.61
C LEU A 173 -2.26 -20.82 -7.98
N ASP A 174 -1.10 -21.40 -8.20
CA ASP A 174 -0.70 -22.70 -7.68
C ASP A 174 0.51 -22.55 -6.76
N LEU A 175 0.36 -23.02 -5.53
CA LEU A 175 1.42 -23.10 -4.54
C LEU A 175 1.11 -24.29 -3.63
N HIS A 176 2.13 -25.06 -3.27
CA HIS A 176 1.93 -26.22 -2.41
C HIS A 176 1.35 -25.78 -1.06
N GLU A 177 0.38 -26.52 -0.54
CA GLU A 177 -0.27 -26.19 0.75
C GLU A 177 0.76 -26.05 1.88
N GLU A 178 1.78 -26.90 1.90
CA GLU A 178 2.86 -26.82 2.87
C GLU A 178 3.70 -25.54 2.72
N ASP A 179 3.84 -25.00 1.51
CA ASP A 179 4.57 -23.74 1.28
C ASP A 179 3.72 -22.54 1.69
N VAL A 180 2.39 -22.61 1.51
CA VAL A 180 1.47 -21.62 2.05
C VAL A 180 1.55 -21.59 3.58
N ASP A 181 1.48 -22.75 4.23
CA ASP A 181 1.60 -22.87 5.69
C ASP A 181 2.96 -22.40 6.19
N PHE A 182 4.03 -22.77 5.48
CA PHE A 182 5.37 -22.30 5.77
C PHE A 182 5.47 -20.78 5.67
N LEU A 183 4.97 -20.16 4.60
CA LEU A 183 4.98 -18.69 4.44
C LEU A 183 4.14 -17.98 5.51
N ASP A 184 2.96 -18.51 5.87
CA ASP A 184 2.13 -17.94 6.93
C ASP A 184 2.75 -18.14 8.32
N SER A 185 3.60 -19.15 8.50
CA SER A 185 4.37 -19.36 9.73
C SER A 185 5.52 -18.36 9.91
N ILE A 186 5.94 -17.67 8.85
CA ILE A 186 7.00 -16.65 8.90
C ILE A 186 6.44 -15.42 9.64
N TYR A 187 6.56 -15.47 10.97
CA TYR A 187 5.99 -14.48 11.86
C TYR A 187 6.82 -13.20 11.91
N ARG A 188 6.11 -12.08 12.10
CA ARG A 188 6.61 -10.69 12.17
C ARG A 188 7.25 -10.32 13.51
N SER A 189 7.88 -11.27 14.20
CA SER A 189 8.36 -11.06 15.56
C SER A 189 9.62 -10.20 15.59
N ARG A 190 9.50 -9.01 16.20
CA ARG A 190 10.59 -8.09 16.53
C ARG A 190 11.08 -8.26 17.97
N TYR A 191 10.66 -9.31 18.67
CA TYR A 191 10.95 -9.50 20.09
C TYR A 191 11.52 -10.91 20.39
N PRO A 192 12.61 -11.01 21.16
CA PRO A 192 13.20 -12.30 21.55
C PRO A 192 12.27 -13.24 22.35
N ALA A 193 11.29 -12.68 23.06
CA ALA A 193 10.31 -13.48 23.83
C ALA A 193 9.26 -14.17 22.94
N ASP A 194 9.07 -13.64 21.72
CA ASP A 194 8.32 -14.24 20.64
C ASP A 194 9.32 -14.88 19.67
N GLU A 195 10.29 -15.64 20.15
CA GLU A 195 11.10 -16.55 19.33
C GLU A 195 10.14 -17.54 18.66
N GLY A 196 9.54 -17.06 17.57
CA GLY A 196 8.48 -17.65 16.78
C GLY A 196 9.12 -18.56 15.77
N LEU A 197 8.80 -19.83 15.94
CA LEU A 197 9.49 -20.97 15.39
C LEU A 197 8.74 -21.50 14.18
N LEU A 198 9.48 -21.79 13.12
CA LEU A 198 9.44 -23.16 12.62
C LEU A 198 10.24 -24.02 13.61
N PRO A 199 9.75 -25.23 13.92
CA PRO A 199 9.71 -25.83 15.25
C PRO A 199 11.10 -25.82 15.93
N LEU A 200 11.34 -24.88 16.84
CA LEU A 200 12.59 -24.71 17.60
C LEU A 200 13.86 -24.51 16.71
N GLY A 201 14.18 -23.27 16.32
CA GLY A 201 15.36 -22.92 15.52
C GLY A 201 15.33 -21.53 14.89
N VAL A 202 16.53 -21.03 14.55
CA VAL A 202 16.72 -19.93 13.59
C VAL A 202 16.48 -20.51 12.19
N PRO A 203 15.77 -19.80 11.27
CA PRO A 203 15.60 -20.28 9.90
C PRO A 203 16.93 -20.65 9.27
N THR A 204 16.95 -21.79 8.59
CA THR A 204 18.13 -22.33 7.90
C THR A 204 18.24 -21.76 6.48
N GLU A 205 19.38 -22.01 5.83
CA GLU A 205 19.55 -21.72 4.40
C GLU A 205 18.52 -22.48 3.54
N GLN A 206 18.11 -23.68 3.97
CA GLN A 206 17.08 -24.45 3.27
C GLN A 206 15.70 -23.78 3.40
N ASP A 207 15.38 -23.24 4.58
CA ASP A 207 14.14 -22.47 4.81
C ASP A 207 14.13 -21.20 3.96
N ALA A 208 15.24 -20.46 3.95
CA ALA A 208 15.39 -19.25 3.13
C ALA A 208 15.22 -19.56 1.63
N ARG A 209 15.83 -20.65 1.16
CA ARG A 209 15.68 -21.10 -0.22
C ARG A 209 14.24 -21.49 -0.54
N ARG A 210 13.58 -22.26 0.34
CA ARG A 210 12.17 -22.63 0.19
C ARG A 210 11.26 -21.40 0.09
N ALA A 211 11.45 -20.41 0.98
CA ALA A 211 10.70 -19.16 0.96
C ALA A 211 10.86 -18.41 -0.38
N LEU A 212 12.11 -18.29 -0.86
CA LEU A 212 12.44 -17.63 -2.11
C LEU A 212 11.88 -18.36 -3.34
N ASP A 213 11.94 -19.69 -3.35
CA ASP A 213 11.40 -20.49 -4.45
C ASP A 213 9.86 -20.34 -4.53
N ALA A 214 9.18 -20.36 -3.38
CA ALA A 214 7.74 -20.09 -3.29
C ALA A 214 7.40 -18.66 -3.76
N ALA A 215 8.16 -17.66 -3.30
CA ALA A 215 7.97 -16.26 -3.70
C ALA A 215 8.17 -16.05 -5.20
N ARG A 216 9.23 -16.62 -5.77
CA ARG A 216 9.50 -16.54 -7.20
C ARG A 216 8.42 -17.24 -8.02
N SER A 217 7.94 -18.39 -7.55
CA SER A 217 6.84 -19.12 -8.21
C SER A 217 5.58 -18.26 -8.31
N ILE A 218 5.13 -17.68 -7.19
CA ILE A 218 3.95 -16.81 -7.18
C ILE A 218 4.15 -15.57 -8.04
N LEU A 219 5.28 -14.87 -7.89
CA LEU A 219 5.53 -13.63 -8.65
C LEU A 219 5.63 -13.87 -10.16
N ARG A 220 6.11 -15.04 -10.61
CA ARG A 220 6.07 -15.44 -12.02
C ARG A 220 4.67 -15.71 -12.53
N GLN A 221 3.86 -16.44 -11.76
CA GLN A 221 2.45 -16.69 -12.10
C GLN A 221 1.66 -15.38 -12.21
N LEU A 222 2.02 -14.38 -11.40
CA LEU A 222 1.49 -13.02 -11.44
C LEU A 222 2.11 -12.13 -12.52
N ARG A 223 3.09 -12.62 -13.30
CA ARG A 223 3.84 -11.86 -14.31
C ARG A 223 4.54 -10.60 -13.76
N ILE A 224 4.88 -10.63 -12.47
CA ILE A 224 5.64 -9.56 -11.81
C ILE A 224 7.13 -9.73 -12.08
N VAL A 225 7.64 -10.96 -12.14
CA VAL A 225 9.04 -11.28 -12.47
C VAL A 225 9.12 -12.33 -13.58
N GLU A 226 10.30 -12.45 -14.19
CA GLU A 226 10.61 -13.46 -15.21
C GLU A 226 10.82 -14.87 -14.63
#